data_AF-A0A1C0V106-F1
#
_entry.id   AF-A0A1C0V106-F1
#
_cell.length_a   1.000
_cell.length_b   1.000
_cell.length_c   1.000
_cell.angle_alpha   90.00
_cell.angle_beta   90.00
_cell.angle_gamma   90.00
#
_symmetry.space_group_name_H-M   'P 1'
#
loop_
_entity.id
_entity.type
_entity.pdbx_description
1 polymer ?
#
loop_
_entity_poly.entity_id
_entity_poly.type
_entity_poly.pdbx_seq_one_letter_code
_entity_poly.pdbx_strand_id
1 'polypeptide(L)'
;MRNHIPSFLLKATVTASVATLSVAAGSAQAFDINPRSTAPDYFQEVLPSMAPFVGKEARKLDPNEIKFRTLDESLLQLKHDHDVKVYFLGETAGGYRNRLDFATTGTTVTAQTKIFGDTSCSPSQSKTLVNFSGFCQNPNAAVAGRSVQDSPLNVGDWVSLGKFKAGTIFDFSLVSNWINGGISGKDVRTGKTVPGQFRANAKDNPDGKQHAMSYFYEDLLVLAFEDLWGGGDQDFNDTVFVIDFGRKNNREIAGVATPEPTIMMGLGLVGLGLAGSAKRRSRKSDTAS
;
A
#
# COMPACT_ATOMS: atom_id res chain seq x y z
N MET A 1 -63.49 -21.57 44.02
CA MET A 1 -63.25 -21.32 42.58
C MET A 1 -61.98 -20.48 42.49
N ARG A 2 -60.88 -21.10 42.06
CA ARG A 2 -59.52 -20.54 42.12
C ARG A 2 -59.04 -20.40 40.67
N ASN A 3 -59.05 -19.17 40.15
CA ASN A 3 -58.57 -18.87 38.80
C ASN A 3 -57.04 -18.80 38.80
N HIS A 4 -56.38 -19.74 38.12
CA HIS A 4 -54.97 -19.66 37.77
C HIS A 4 -54.84 -19.20 36.32
N ILE A 5 -54.20 -18.04 36.12
CA ILE A 5 -53.71 -17.57 34.82
C ILE A 5 -52.25 -18.06 34.72
N PRO A 6 -51.85 -18.82 33.67
CA PRO A 6 -50.44 -19.12 33.46
C PRO A 6 -49.76 -17.94 32.76
N SER A 7 -48.71 -17.41 33.40
CA SER A 7 -47.78 -16.44 32.83
C SER A 7 -46.77 -17.18 31.94
N PHE A 8 -46.79 -16.90 30.63
CA PHE A 8 -45.76 -17.34 29.70
C PHE A 8 -44.60 -16.34 29.72
N LEU A 9 -43.51 -16.71 30.38
CA LEU A 9 -42.21 -16.02 30.30
C LEU A 9 -41.50 -16.46 29.00
N LEU A 10 -41.48 -15.57 28.01
CA LEU A 10 -40.69 -15.73 26.79
C LEU A 10 -39.21 -15.50 27.14
N LYS A 11 -38.41 -16.58 27.20
CA LYS A 11 -36.96 -16.48 27.31
C LYS A 11 -36.39 -16.01 25.97
N ALA A 12 -36.02 -14.74 25.88
CA ALA A 12 -35.22 -14.23 24.78
C ALA A 12 -33.79 -14.76 24.92
N THR A 13 -33.48 -15.83 24.19
CA THR A 13 -32.11 -16.34 24.06
C THR A 13 -31.33 -15.35 23.20
N VAL A 14 -30.45 -14.56 23.83
CA VAL A 14 -29.47 -13.75 23.11
C VAL A 14 -28.43 -14.71 22.54
N THR A 15 -28.59 -15.05 21.26
CA THR A 15 -27.55 -15.78 20.51
C THR A 15 -26.42 -14.80 20.26
N ALA A 16 -25.36 -14.87 21.07
CA ALA A 16 -24.11 -14.21 20.78
C ALA A 16 -23.52 -14.86 19.52
N SER A 17 -23.61 -14.17 18.40
CA SER A 17 -22.91 -14.53 17.17
C SER A 17 -21.41 -14.40 17.44
N VAL A 18 -20.76 -15.51 17.78
CA VAL A 18 -19.30 -15.57 17.78
C VAL A 18 -18.88 -15.42 16.32
N ALA A 19 -18.44 -14.21 15.94
CA ALA A 19 -17.75 -14.01 14.68
C ALA A 19 -16.52 -14.92 14.70
N THR A 20 -16.58 -15.99 13.91
CA THR A 20 -15.46 -16.90 13.72
C THR A 20 -14.34 -16.12 13.04
N LEU A 21 -13.34 -15.73 13.85
CA LEU A 21 -12.09 -15.20 13.36
C LEU A 21 -11.48 -16.28 12.45
N SER A 22 -11.50 -16.04 11.14
CA SER A 22 -10.95 -16.97 10.17
C SER A 22 -9.43 -16.86 10.26
N VAL A 23 -8.80 -17.70 11.07
CA VAL A 23 -7.35 -17.87 11.04
C VAL A 23 -7.04 -18.61 9.75
N ALA A 24 -6.69 -17.89 8.70
CA ALA A 24 -6.07 -18.51 7.53
C ALA A 24 -4.66 -18.93 7.95
N ALA A 25 -4.56 -20.09 8.62
CA ALA A 25 -3.30 -20.77 8.85
C ALA A 25 -2.84 -21.40 7.52
N GLY A 26 -2.46 -20.56 6.57
CA GLY A 26 -1.70 -21.01 5.41
C GLY A 26 -0.32 -21.44 5.90
N SER A 27 0.06 -22.69 5.62
CA SER A 27 1.46 -23.09 5.62
C SER A 27 2.27 -22.03 4.85
N ALA A 28 3.34 -21.50 5.44
CA ALA A 28 4.16 -20.43 4.88
C ALA A 28 4.88 -20.89 3.60
N GLN A 29 4.12 -20.97 2.50
CA GLN A 29 4.67 -21.11 1.17
C GLN A 29 5.24 -19.75 0.77
N ALA A 30 6.44 -19.75 0.19
CA ALA A 30 7.02 -18.55 -0.38
C ALA A 30 6.05 -17.94 -1.41
N PHE A 31 5.95 -16.62 -1.46
CA PHE A 31 5.19 -15.96 -2.52
C PHE A 31 5.86 -16.17 -3.87
N ASP A 32 5.05 -16.37 -4.91
CA ASP A 32 5.53 -16.36 -6.28
C ASP A 32 5.87 -14.91 -6.66
N ILE A 33 7.16 -14.62 -6.80
CA ILE A 33 7.64 -13.31 -7.27
C ILE A 33 7.47 -13.26 -8.78
N ASN A 34 6.61 -12.35 -9.22
CA ASN A 34 6.24 -12.16 -10.60
C ASN A 34 7.06 -11.03 -11.22
N PRO A 35 7.53 -11.19 -12.47
CA PRO A 35 8.26 -10.13 -13.14
C PRO A 35 7.35 -8.93 -13.45
N ARG A 36 7.93 -7.73 -13.52
CA ARG A 36 7.22 -6.51 -13.93
C ARG A 36 6.32 -6.68 -15.17
N SER A 37 6.75 -7.47 -16.16
CA SER A 37 6.00 -7.66 -17.41
C SER A 37 4.62 -8.32 -17.23
N THR A 38 4.36 -8.94 -16.08
CA THR A 38 3.05 -9.51 -15.75
C THR A 38 2.27 -8.66 -14.75
N ALA A 39 2.81 -7.51 -14.32
CA ALA A 39 2.09 -6.57 -13.48
C ALA A 39 0.90 -5.98 -14.25
N PRO A 40 -0.16 -5.53 -13.57
CA PRO A 40 -1.25 -4.82 -14.21
C PRO A 40 -0.77 -3.58 -14.98
N ASP A 41 -1.43 -3.28 -16.11
CA ASP A 41 -1.04 -2.18 -17.01
C ASP A 41 -0.91 -0.83 -16.27
N TYR A 42 -1.84 -0.54 -15.35
CA TYR A 42 -1.79 0.71 -14.56
C TYR A 42 -0.47 0.86 -13.78
N PHE A 43 0.11 -0.23 -13.29
CA PHE A 43 1.38 -0.18 -12.57
C PHE A 43 2.55 -0.01 -13.53
N GLN A 44 2.53 -0.72 -14.66
CA GLN A 44 3.56 -0.60 -15.69
C GLN A 44 3.63 0.82 -16.27
N GLU A 45 2.48 1.46 -16.46
CA GLU A 45 2.35 2.83 -16.97
C GLU A 45 2.87 3.88 -15.99
N VAL A 46 2.61 3.72 -14.69
CA VAL A 46 3.03 4.70 -13.67
C VAL A 46 4.48 4.53 -13.25
N LEU A 47 5.03 3.31 -13.28
CA LEU A 47 6.37 3.00 -12.78
C LEU A 47 7.48 3.97 -13.25
N PRO A 48 7.58 4.36 -14.54
CA PRO A 48 8.63 5.29 -14.99
C PRO A 48 8.61 6.64 -14.26
N SER A 49 7.44 7.09 -13.82
CA SER A 49 7.25 8.35 -13.08
C SER A 49 7.56 8.24 -11.58
N MET A 50 7.77 7.02 -11.07
CA MET A 50 8.01 6.75 -9.64
C MET A 50 9.48 6.73 -9.24
N ALA A 51 10.43 6.83 -10.19
CA ALA A 51 11.87 6.92 -9.90
C ALA A 51 12.23 7.97 -8.84
N PRO A 52 11.59 9.16 -8.80
CA PRO A 52 11.88 10.16 -7.78
C PRO A 52 11.65 9.68 -6.35
N PHE A 53 10.79 8.70 -6.07
CA PHE A 53 10.57 8.18 -4.71
C PHE A 53 11.74 7.35 -4.17
N VAL A 54 12.59 6.84 -5.07
CA VAL A 54 13.86 6.20 -4.69
C VAL A 54 14.95 7.26 -4.73
N GLY A 55 15.12 7.91 -5.89
CA GLY A 55 16.01 9.04 -6.01
C GLY A 55 17.49 8.65 -5.89
N LYS A 56 18.22 9.37 -5.05
CA LYS A 56 19.66 9.17 -4.81
C LYS A 56 19.87 9.06 -3.31
N GLU A 57 20.83 8.23 -2.91
CA GLU A 57 21.27 8.10 -1.52
C GLU A 57 21.60 9.47 -0.89
N ALA A 58 21.27 9.59 0.40
CA ALA A 58 21.40 10.79 1.23
C ALA A 58 20.63 12.01 0.71
N ARG A 59 19.58 11.79 -0.10
CA ARG A 59 18.72 12.87 -0.63
C ARG A 59 17.29 12.68 -0.17
N LYS A 60 16.92 13.45 0.84
CA LYS A 60 15.52 13.60 1.26
C LYS A 60 14.65 14.07 0.09
N LEU A 61 13.50 13.43 -0.08
CA LEU A 61 12.47 13.89 -1.00
C LEU A 61 11.94 15.24 -0.55
N ASP A 62 11.95 16.24 -1.43
CA ASP A 62 11.27 17.51 -1.18
C ASP A 62 9.76 17.30 -1.41
N PRO A 63 8.91 17.49 -0.38
CA PRO A 63 7.46 17.39 -0.51
C PRO A 63 6.85 18.38 -1.53
N ASN A 64 7.59 19.42 -1.93
CA ASN A 64 7.17 20.36 -2.97
C ASN A 64 7.55 19.90 -4.39
N GLU A 65 8.55 19.02 -4.52
CA GLU A 65 8.99 18.46 -5.81
C GLU A 65 8.05 17.33 -6.30
N ILE A 66 7.39 16.64 -5.36
CA ILE A 66 6.48 15.54 -5.66
C ILE A 66 5.18 15.79 -4.88
N LYS A 67 4.04 15.91 -5.57
CA LYS A 67 2.73 16.16 -4.94
C LYS A 67 2.21 14.94 -4.15
N PHE A 68 2.86 14.60 -3.04
CA PHE A 68 2.46 13.49 -2.17
C PHE A 68 1.91 13.97 -0.82
N ARG A 69 1.30 13.05 -0.08
CA ARG A 69 0.90 13.23 1.32
C ARG A 69 1.58 12.16 2.15
N THR A 70 2.29 12.57 3.19
CA THR A 70 2.76 11.65 4.24
C THR A 70 1.54 11.11 4.99
N LEU A 71 1.45 9.80 5.18
CA LEU A 71 0.33 9.17 5.87
C LEU A 71 0.76 8.64 7.24
N ASP A 72 -0.20 8.57 8.16
CA ASP A 72 -0.03 7.83 9.40
C ASP A 72 -0.19 6.34 9.10
N GLU A 73 0.90 5.59 9.26
CA GLU A 73 0.95 4.18 8.88
C GLU A 73 0.18 3.27 9.83
N SER A 74 -0.28 3.79 10.97
CA SER A 74 -1.30 3.10 11.79
C SER A 74 -2.67 3.00 11.08
N LEU A 75 -2.83 3.67 9.94
CA LEU A 75 -4.07 3.74 9.16
C LEU A 75 -4.08 2.84 7.91
N LEU A 76 -3.16 1.87 7.78
CA LEU A 76 -3.17 0.89 6.68
C LEU A 76 -4.29 -0.15 6.86
N GLN A 77 -5.54 0.33 6.94
CA GLN A 77 -6.74 -0.47 7.09
C GLN A 77 -7.54 -0.50 5.79
N LEU A 78 -7.89 -1.70 5.33
CA LEU A 78 -8.82 -1.88 4.23
C LEU A 78 -10.24 -1.46 4.63
N LYS A 79 -10.88 -0.64 3.79
CA LYS A 79 -12.30 -0.30 3.89
C LYS A 79 -13.16 -1.16 2.96
N HIS A 80 -12.55 -1.73 1.92
CA HIS A 80 -13.15 -2.63 0.94
C HIS A 80 -12.28 -3.88 0.80
N ASP A 81 -12.91 -5.03 0.55
CA ASP A 81 -12.21 -6.26 0.17
C ASP A 81 -11.31 -6.00 -1.04
N HIS A 82 -10.07 -6.50 -1.01
CA HIS A 82 -9.14 -6.36 -2.13
C HIS A 82 -8.10 -7.47 -2.19
N ASP A 83 -7.63 -7.77 -3.39
CA ASP A 83 -6.45 -8.61 -3.63
C ASP A 83 -5.18 -7.74 -3.57
N VAL A 84 -4.53 -7.74 -2.40
CA VAL A 84 -3.43 -6.83 -2.08
C VAL A 84 -2.17 -7.24 -2.79
N LYS A 85 -1.52 -6.28 -3.45
CA LYS A 85 -0.26 -6.49 -4.18
C LYS A 85 0.84 -5.60 -3.64
N VAL A 86 2.06 -6.12 -3.69
CA VAL A 86 3.28 -5.40 -3.30
C VAL A 86 4.26 -5.47 -4.44
N TYR A 87 4.79 -4.31 -4.82
CA TYR A 87 5.76 -4.16 -5.91
C TYR A 87 7.05 -3.60 -5.32
N PHE A 88 8.18 -4.14 -5.75
CA PHE A 88 9.49 -3.55 -5.46
C PHE A 88 9.72 -2.36 -6.40
N LEU A 89 9.95 -1.18 -5.82
CA LEU A 89 10.22 0.02 -6.59
C LEU A 89 11.72 0.23 -6.80
N GLY A 90 12.51 0.01 -5.76
CA GLY A 90 13.95 0.18 -5.83
C GLY A 90 14.61 0.33 -4.45
N GLU A 91 15.91 0.60 -4.47
CA GLU A 91 16.71 0.89 -3.30
C GLU A 91 17.91 1.79 -3.63
N THR A 92 18.42 2.43 -2.59
CA THR A 92 19.74 3.06 -2.61
C THR A 92 20.68 2.49 -1.55
N ALA A 93 20.22 1.61 -0.66
CA ALA A 93 20.99 1.05 0.46
C ALA A 93 22.40 0.59 0.06
N GLY A 94 23.40 1.10 0.78
CA GLY A 94 24.82 0.85 0.54
C GLY A 94 25.32 -0.53 1.00
N GLY A 95 24.76 -1.61 0.45
CA GLY A 95 25.23 -2.99 0.68
C GLY A 95 24.47 -3.77 1.76
N TYR A 96 23.46 -3.16 2.37
CA TYR A 96 22.51 -3.87 3.21
C TYR A 96 21.55 -4.67 2.35
N ARG A 97 21.32 -5.92 2.74
CA ARG A 97 20.45 -6.85 1.99
C ARG A 97 19.23 -7.15 2.85
N ASN A 98 18.29 -6.21 2.83
CA ASN A 98 17.14 -6.18 3.72
C ASN A 98 16.07 -7.20 3.30
N ARG A 99 15.09 -7.41 4.18
CA ARG A 99 13.95 -8.30 3.96
C ARG A 99 12.66 -7.56 4.29
N LEU A 100 11.65 -7.65 3.41
CA LEU A 100 10.32 -7.12 3.67
C LEU A 100 9.40 -8.22 4.18
N ASP A 101 8.77 -7.95 5.33
CA ASP A 101 7.73 -8.77 5.94
C ASP A 101 6.42 -7.98 6.07
N PHE A 102 5.31 -8.68 6.28
CA PHE A 102 4.06 -8.12 6.76
C PHE A 102 3.39 -9.00 7.80
N ALA A 103 2.54 -8.39 8.63
CA ALA A 103 1.55 -9.06 9.45
C ALA A 103 0.20 -8.37 9.27
N THR A 104 -0.89 -9.05 9.61
CA THR A 104 -2.21 -8.43 9.61
C THR A 104 -2.98 -8.69 10.90
N THR A 105 -3.79 -7.72 11.28
CA THR A 105 -4.73 -7.80 12.40
C THR A 105 -6.14 -7.34 11.96
N GLY A 106 -7.10 -7.37 12.88
CA GLY A 106 -8.48 -7.01 12.59
C GLY A 106 -9.24 -8.21 12.02
N THR A 107 -9.89 -8.02 10.87
CA THR A 107 -10.82 -9.03 10.31
C THR A 107 -10.11 -10.26 9.75
N THR A 108 -8.98 -10.06 9.06
CA THR A 108 -8.08 -11.13 8.63
C THR A 108 -6.80 -11.03 9.46
N VAL A 109 -6.38 -12.15 10.05
CA VAL A 109 -5.16 -12.21 10.87
C VAL A 109 -4.13 -13.07 10.17
N THR A 110 -2.95 -12.53 9.99
CA THR A 110 -1.79 -13.19 9.38
C THR A 110 -0.60 -12.95 10.30
N ALA A 111 0.03 -14.05 10.74
CA ALA A 111 1.30 -13.97 11.45
C ALA A 111 2.36 -13.32 10.56
N GLN A 112 3.44 -12.84 11.16
CA GLN A 112 4.53 -12.21 10.40
C GLN A 112 5.03 -13.16 9.30
N THR A 113 4.90 -12.70 8.06
CA THR A 113 5.16 -13.48 6.86
C THR A 113 6.11 -12.69 5.97
N LYS A 114 7.12 -13.40 5.46
CA LYS A 114 8.12 -12.85 4.55
C LYS A 114 7.54 -12.65 3.15
N ILE A 115 7.65 -11.44 2.63
CA ILE A 115 7.30 -11.07 1.25
C ILE A 115 8.52 -11.31 0.37
N PHE A 116 9.55 -10.49 0.58
CA PHE A 116 10.83 -10.53 -0.13
C PHE A 116 11.96 -10.74 0.88
N GLY A 117 12.76 -11.79 0.69
CA GLY A 117 13.89 -12.11 1.55
C GLY A 117 15.15 -11.32 1.29
N ASP A 118 15.23 -10.66 0.14
CA ASP A 118 16.35 -9.84 -0.28
C ASP A 118 15.83 -8.69 -1.15
N THR A 119 15.64 -7.53 -0.53
CA THR A 119 15.11 -6.33 -1.19
C THR A 119 16.19 -5.55 -1.92
N SER A 120 17.34 -6.18 -2.18
CA SER A 120 18.40 -5.56 -2.98
C SER A 120 17.99 -5.45 -4.43
N CYS A 121 18.45 -4.41 -5.12
CA CYS A 121 18.29 -4.28 -6.56
C CYS A 121 19.18 -5.29 -7.30
N SER A 122 18.58 -6.02 -8.24
CA SER A 122 19.31 -6.91 -9.16
C SER A 122 19.98 -6.10 -10.27
N PRO A 123 21.25 -6.39 -10.63
CA PRO A 123 21.92 -5.74 -11.76
C PRO A 123 21.38 -6.20 -13.14
N SER A 124 20.46 -7.18 -13.17
CA SER A 124 20.01 -7.82 -14.42
C SER A 124 19.35 -6.84 -15.39
N GLN A 125 18.71 -5.79 -14.87
CA GLN A 125 18.03 -4.76 -15.65
C GLN A 125 18.87 -3.51 -15.92
N SER A 126 20.14 -3.47 -15.49
CA SER A 126 21.02 -2.29 -15.62
C SER A 126 21.18 -1.76 -17.05
N LYS A 127 20.97 -2.62 -18.06
CA LYS A 127 21.07 -2.27 -19.48
C LYS A 127 19.72 -2.15 -20.20
N THR A 128 18.63 -2.61 -19.58
CA THR A 128 17.31 -2.74 -20.23
C THR A 128 16.27 -1.80 -19.63
N LEU A 129 16.46 -1.36 -18.38
CA LEU A 129 15.61 -0.38 -17.74
C LEU A 129 16.14 1.04 -18.00
N VAL A 130 15.31 1.85 -18.66
CA VAL A 130 15.55 3.29 -18.78
C VAL A 130 15.63 3.90 -17.38
N ASN A 131 16.66 4.71 -17.14
CA ASN A 131 16.92 5.35 -15.84
C ASN A 131 17.08 4.34 -14.68
N PHE A 132 17.69 3.18 -14.93
CA PHE A 132 17.94 2.17 -13.89
C PHE A 132 18.60 2.75 -12.63
N SER A 133 19.58 3.64 -12.78
CA SER A 133 20.27 4.28 -11.66
C SER A 133 19.37 5.16 -10.78
N GLY A 134 18.20 5.58 -11.29
CA GLY A 134 17.20 6.31 -10.50
C GLY A 134 16.32 5.42 -9.63
N PHE A 135 16.38 4.10 -9.81
CA PHE A 135 15.71 3.10 -8.97
C PHE A 135 16.70 2.23 -8.20
N CYS A 136 17.92 2.08 -8.72
CA CYS A 136 18.91 1.14 -8.21
C CYS A 136 20.28 1.79 -8.25
N GLN A 137 20.67 2.43 -7.14
CA GLN A 137 21.98 3.07 -7.05
C GLN A 137 23.10 2.05 -6.82
N ASN A 138 22.84 1.04 -5.97
CA ASN A 138 23.84 0.09 -5.49
C ASN A 138 23.39 -1.37 -5.70
N PRO A 139 23.25 -1.85 -6.96
CA PRO A 139 22.70 -3.18 -7.21
C PRO A 139 23.62 -4.30 -6.71
N ASN A 140 23.02 -5.37 -6.21
CA ASN A 140 23.69 -6.54 -5.66
C ASN A 140 23.41 -7.79 -6.50
N ALA A 141 24.43 -8.62 -6.76
CA ALA A 141 24.23 -9.93 -7.37
C ALA A 141 23.61 -10.92 -6.36
N ALA A 142 22.94 -11.96 -6.87
CA ALA A 142 22.41 -13.02 -6.02
C ALA A 142 23.54 -13.78 -5.31
N VAL A 143 23.31 -14.10 -4.03
CA VAL A 143 24.22 -14.97 -3.25
C VAL A 143 23.97 -16.43 -3.63
N ALA A 144 25.03 -17.15 -3.97
CA ALA A 144 24.94 -18.55 -4.39
C ALA A 144 24.24 -19.43 -3.33
N GLY A 145 23.38 -20.35 -3.79
CA GLY A 145 22.65 -21.28 -2.92
C GLY A 145 21.45 -20.68 -2.19
N ARG A 146 21.08 -19.42 -2.45
CA ARG A 146 19.84 -18.81 -1.94
C ARG A 146 18.64 -19.14 -2.82
N SER A 147 17.45 -19.09 -2.21
CA SER A 147 16.19 -19.27 -2.91
C SER A 147 15.87 -18.05 -3.78
N VAL A 148 14.93 -18.18 -4.72
CA VAL A 148 14.41 -17.03 -5.49
C VAL A 148 13.81 -15.96 -4.57
N GLN A 149 13.13 -16.38 -3.50
CA GLN A 149 12.56 -15.43 -2.52
C GLN A 149 13.65 -14.68 -1.74
N ASP A 150 14.86 -15.23 -1.61
CA ASP A 150 16.01 -14.63 -0.94
C ASP A 150 17.08 -14.13 -1.94
N SER A 151 16.66 -13.74 -3.15
CA SER A 151 17.50 -13.20 -4.22
C SER A 151 17.11 -11.76 -4.55
N PRO A 152 18.05 -10.93 -5.07
CA PRO A 152 17.79 -9.55 -5.46
C PRO A 152 16.63 -9.42 -6.44
N LEU A 153 15.85 -8.36 -6.27
CA LEU A 153 14.66 -8.07 -7.03
C LEU A 153 14.97 -7.18 -8.23
N ASN A 154 14.24 -7.38 -9.32
CA ASN A 154 14.21 -6.43 -10.40
C ASN A 154 13.16 -5.33 -10.12
N VAL A 155 13.38 -4.14 -10.66
CA VAL A 155 12.43 -3.03 -10.51
C VAL A 155 11.08 -3.41 -11.11
N GLY A 156 10.04 -3.33 -10.29
CA GLY A 156 8.67 -3.71 -10.61
C GLY A 156 8.35 -5.20 -10.42
N ASP A 157 9.27 -6.01 -9.90
CA ASP A 157 8.93 -7.36 -9.43
C ASP A 157 7.87 -7.26 -8.33
N TRP A 158 6.92 -8.19 -8.33
CA TRP A 158 5.72 -8.05 -7.50
C TRP A 158 5.14 -9.37 -7.01
N VAL A 159 4.35 -9.29 -5.96
CA VAL A 159 3.60 -10.43 -5.41
C VAL A 159 2.15 -10.03 -5.16
N SER A 160 1.24 -11.00 -5.28
CA SER A 160 -0.08 -10.92 -4.63
C SER A 160 0.04 -11.52 -3.23
N LEU A 161 -0.32 -10.75 -2.22
CA LEU A 161 -0.45 -11.23 -0.84
C LEU A 161 -1.76 -12.01 -0.64
N GLY A 162 -2.67 -11.94 -1.62
CA GLY A 162 -3.98 -12.57 -1.62
C GLY A 162 -5.13 -11.61 -1.32
N LYS A 163 -6.33 -12.17 -1.23
CA LYS A 163 -7.57 -11.43 -0.96
C LYS A 163 -7.78 -11.24 0.54
N PHE A 164 -7.84 -9.99 0.97
CA PHE A 164 -8.12 -9.60 2.36
C PHE A 164 -9.48 -8.92 2.47
N LYS A 165 -10.10 -9.06 3.64
CA LYS A 165 -11.41 -8.48 3.93
C LYS A 165 -11.30 -7.03 4.39
N ALA A 166 -12.33 -6.24 4.10
CA ALA A 166 -12.54 -4.96 4.76
C ALA A 166 -12.39 -5.11 6.29
N GLY A 167 -11.78 -4.12 6.93
CA GLY A 167 -11.42 -4.14 8.35
C GLY A 167 -10.10 -4.85 8.67
N THR A 168 -9.38 -5.39 7.68
CA THR A 168 -7.99 -5.87 7.85
C THR A 168 -7.04 -4.69 7.99
N ILE A 169 -6.14 -4.76 8.97
CA ILE A 169 -5.10 -3.77 9.23
C ILE A 169 -3.75 -4.40 8.90
N PHE A 170 -2.96 -3.75 8.06
CA PHE A 170 -1.63 -4.20 7.65
C PHE A 170 -0.54 -3.54 8.49
N ASP A 171 0.47 -4.32 8.83
CA ASP A 171 1.71 -3.86 9.45
C ASP A 171 2.89 -4.43 8.65
N PHE A 172 3.56 -3.55 7.90
CA PHE A 172 4.76 -3.89 7.15
C PHE A 172 6.01 -3.63 8.00
N SER A 173 7.00 -4.50 7.86
CA SER A 173 8.28 -4.30 8.54
C SER A 173 9.47 -4.68 7.69
N LEU A 174 10.51 -3.85 7.75
CA LEU A 174 11.81 -4.12 7.18
C LEU A 174 12.70 -4.81 8.22
N VAL A 175 13.22 -5.98 7.89
CA VAL A 175 14.25 -6.66 8.67
C VAL A 175 15.60 -6.34 8.03
N SER A 176 16.36 -5.50 8.72
CA SER A 176 17.58 -4.92 8.19
C SER A 176 18.70 -5.95 8.04
N ASN A 177 19.38 -5.86 6.91
CA ASN A 177 20.56 -6.63 6.52
C ASN A 177 20.43 -8.16 6.66
N TRP A 178 19.22 -8.69 6.48
CA TRP A 178 18.86 -10.09 6.74
C TRP A 178 19.80 -11.09 6.07
N ILE A 179 20.13 -10.92 4.79
CA ILE A 179 20.97 -11.90 4.08
C ILE A 179 22.39 -11.96 4.64
N ASN A 180 22.89 -10.84 5.18
CA ASN A 180 24.23 -10.72 5.76
C ASN A 180 24.24 -11.03 7.27
N GLY A 181 23.18 -11.60 7.83
CA GLY A 181 23.09 -12.01 9.24
C GLY A 181 22.32 -11.05 10.14
N GLY A 182 21.83 -9.95 9.59
CA GLY A 182 21.03 -8.94 10.29
C GLY A 182 21.84 -8.01 11.20
N ILE A 183 21.21 -6.92 11.62
CA ILE A 183 21.74 -6.02 12.64
C ILE A 183 21.02 -6.21 13.97
N SER A 184 21.63 -5.78 15.08
CA SER A 184 21.01 -5.83 16.41
C SER A 184 21.32 -4.59 17.23
N GLY A 185 20.42 -4.26 18.16
CA GLY A 185 20.47 -3.03 18.96
C GLY A 185 19.60 -3.15 20.21
N LYS A 186 19.63 -2.11 21.05
CA LYS A 186 18.89 -2.09 22.32
C LYS A 186 17.47 -1.58 22.09
N ASP A 187 16.49 -2.39 22.48
CA ASP A 187 15.11 -1.94 22.55
C ASP A 187 14.95 -0.92 23.69
N VAL A 188 14.49 0.29 23.38
CA VAL A 188 14.39 1.41 24.34
C VAL A 188 13.32 1.19 25.40
N ARG A 189 12.36 0.29 25.15
CA ARG A 189 11.26 -0.03 26.07
C ARG A 189 11.68 -1.10 27.08
N THR A 190 12.53 -2.04 26.67
CA THR A 190 12.89 -3.22 27.48
C THR A 190 14.35 -3.33 27.87
N GLY A 191 15.25 -2.58 27.23
CA GLY A 191 16.70 -2.67 27.38
C GLY A 191 17.35 -3.95 26.81
N LYS A 192 16.56 -4.84 26.20
CA LYS A 192 17.05 -6.10 25.61
C LYS A 192 17.68 -5.85 24.25
N THR A 193 18.67 -6.66 23.90
CA THR A 193 19.20 -6.67 22.53
C THR A 193 18.21 -7.41 21.64
N VAL A 194 17.75 -6.76 20.58
CA VAL A 194 16.77 -7.31 19.62
C VAL A 194 17.26 -7.08 18.18
N PRO A 195 16.73 -7.82 17.19
CA PRO A 195 17.02 -7.60 15.78
C PRO A 195 16.58 -6.20 15.31
N GLY A 196 17.26 -5.65 14.31
CA GLY A 196 16.83 -4.44 13.58
C GLY A 196 15.64 -4.72 12.68
N GLN A 197 14.47 -4.87 13.29
CA GLN A 197 13.20 -4.96 12.58
C GLN A 197 12.44 -3.66 12.78
N PHE A 198 12.23 -2.95 11.68
CA PHE A 198 11.62 -1.63 11.67
C PHE A 198 10.25 -1.69 10.98
N ARG A 199 9.22 -1.41 11.77
CA ARG A 199 7.82 -1.29 11.38
C ARG A 199 7.52 0.14 10.96
N ALA A 200 6.35 0.28 10.37
CA ALA A 200 5.83 1.54 9.92
C ALA A 200 5.67 2.53 11.10
N ASN A 201 4.93 2.15 12.14
CA ASN A 201 4.75 3.01 13.31
C ASN A 201 6.01 3.09 14.20
N ALA A 202 6.58 4.29 14.38
CA ALA A 202 7.73 4.54 15.24
C ALA A 202 7.62 3.99 16.67
N LYS A 203 6.40 3.93 17.24
CA LYS A 203 6.19 3.41 18.60
C LYS A 203 6.45 1.90 18.72
N ASP A 204 6.32 1.21 17.59
CA ASP A 204 6.53 -0.24 17.51
C ASP A 204 8.00 -0.57 17.24
N ASN A 205 8.77 0.40 16.76
CA ASN A 205 10.20 0.27 16.49
C ASN A 205 11.02 0.17 17.77
N PRO A 206 12.04 -0.71 17.79
CA PRO A 206 12.80 -0.98 19.00
C PRO A 206 13.61 0.22 19.48
N ASP A 207 13.99 1.16 18.63
CA ASP A 207 14.65 2.43 19.03
C ASP A 207 13.68 3.61 19.20
N GLY A 208 12.39 3.39 18.98
CA GLY A 208 11.37 4.43 19.04
C GLY A 208 11.49 5.50 17.95
N LYS A 209 12.18 5.22 16.84
CA LYS A 209 12.35 6.14 15.71
C LYS A 209 11.43 5.80 14.55
N GLN A 210 11.16 6.80 13.71
CA GLN A 210 10.46 6.58 12.45
C GLN A 210 11.42 5.96 11.44
N HIS A 211 11.01 4.88 10.80
CA HIS A 211 11.79 4.14 9.83
C HIS A 211 11.05 3.87 8.53
N ALA A 212 9.77 4.23 8.44
CA ALA A 212 9.06 4.17 7.19
C ALA A 212 8.41 5.52 6.90
N MET A 213 8.16 5.80 5.63
CA MET A 213 7.31 6.89 5.20
C MET A 213 6.39 6.35 4.13
N SER A 214 5.14 6.77 4.19
CA SER A 214 4.14 6.41 3.19
C SER A 214 3.67 7.62 2.41
N TYR A 215 3.54 7.45 1.11
CA TYR A 215 3.16 8.48 0.16
C TYR A 215 1.99 8.00 -0.70
N PHE A 216 1.01 8.86 -0.95
CA PHE A 216 -0.05 8.59 -1.93
C PHE A 216 0.31 9.19 -3.30
N TYR A 217 0.30 8.37 -4.35
CA TYR A 217 0.63 8.77 -5.73
C TYR A 217 -0.16 7.94 -6.75
N GLU A 218 -0.87 8.60 -7.67
CA GLU A 218 -1.64 7.96 -8.76
C GLU A 218 -2.48 6.75 -8.29
N ASP A 219 -3.24 6.95 -7.21
CA ASP A 219 -4.10 5.92 -6.59
C ASP A 219 -3.37 4.72 -5.98
N LEU A 220 -2.05 4.81 -5.79
CA LEU A 220 -1.19 3.83 -5.14
C LEU A 220 -0.57 4.40 -3.87
N LEU A 221 -0.16 3.51 -2.97
CA LEU A 221 0.66 3.86 -1.81
C LEU A 221 2.10 3.47 -2.08
N VAL A 222 3.03 4.40 -1.90
CA VAL A 222 4.47 4.14 -1.87
C VAL A 222 4.87 4.04 -0.40
N LEU A 223 5.59 3.00 -0.02
CA LEU A 223 6.12 2.78 1.32
C LEU A 223 7.64 2.70 1.24
N ALA A 224 8.32 3.61 1.91
CA ALA A 224 9.74 3.88 1.77
C ALA A 224 10.41 3.75 3.14
N PHE A 225 11.54 3.06 3.26
CA PHE A 225 12.13 2.69 4.56
C PHE A 225 13.56 3.20 4.75
N GLU A 226 13.93 3.34 6.03
CA GLU A 226 15.29 3.41 6.57
C GLU A 226 15.66 2.07 7.22
N ASP A 227 16.89 1.60 7.00
CA ASP A 227 17.35 0.28 7.44
C ASP A 227 18.37 0.31 8.60
N LEU A 228 18.72 1.49 9.11
CA LEU A 228 19.69 1.68 10.20
C LEU A 228 19.07 2.15 11.51
N TRP A 229 19.51 1.54 12.62
CA TRP A 229 19.22 2.01 13.97
C TRP A 229 19.41 3.52 14.13
N GLY A 230 18.51 4.16 14.88
CA GLY A 230 18.53 5.61 15.08
C GLY A 230 17.80 6.39 14.00
N GLY A 231 17.17 5.71 13.04
CA GLY A 231 16.45 6.29 11.91
C GLY A 231 17.34 6.73 10.75
N GLY A 232 18.54 6.15 10.63
CA GLY A 232 19.51 6.39 9.56
C GLY A 232 19.74 7.87 9.21
N ASP A 233 19.77 8.20 7.92
CA ASP A 233 19.98 9.56 7.42
C ASP A 233 18.67 10.28 7.02
N GLN A 234 17.55 9.57 7.12
CA GLN A 234 16.18 10.04 7.03
C GLN A 234 15.78 10.54 5.64
N ASP A 235 16.33 9.96 4.59
CA ASP A 235 15.84 10.14 3.23
C ASP A 235 14.83 9.05 2.78
N PHE A 236 14.71 7.97 3.55
CA PHE A 236 13.76 6.87 3.44
C PHE A 236 13.80 6.14 2.10
N ASN A 237 14.96 6.06 1.45
CA ASN A 237 15.11 5.38 0.16
C ASN A 237 15.98 4.12 0.21
N ASP A 238 16.44 3.70 1.40
CA ASP A 238 17.17 2.44 1.59
C ASP A 238 16.42 1.28 0.95
N THR A 239 15.09 1.26 1.05
CA THR A 239 14.27 0.45 0.15
C THR A 239 12.86 1.02 0.00
N VAL A 240 12.29 0.89 -1.19
CA VAL A 240 10.99 1.48 -1.53
C VAL A 240 10.10 0.46 -2.21
N PHE A 241 8.84 0.42 -1.78
CA PHE A 241 7.81 -0.48 -2.29
C PHE A 241 6.57 0.31 -2.71
N VAL A 242 5.77 -0.28 -3.58
CA VAL A 242 4.41 0.19 -3.88
C VAL A 242 3.43 -0.85 -3.38
N ILE A 243 2.39 -0.40 -2.68
CA ILE A 243 1.32 -1.23 -2.13
C ILE A 243 0.01 -0.87 -2.85
N ASP A 244 -0.62 -1.88 -3.45
CA ASP A 244 -1.94 -1.75 -4.03
C ASP A 244 -2.99 -2.38 -3.12
N PHE A 245 -3.63 -1.56 -2.29
CA PHE A 245 -4.85 -1.93 -1.58
C PHE A 245 -6.13 -1.72 -2.41
N GLY A 246 -5.98 -1.31 -3.67
CA GLY A 246 -7.07 -0.95 -4.56
C GLY A 246 -7.39 0.53 -4.47
N ARG A 247 -7.71 1.14 -5.61
CA ARG A 247 -7.97 2.57 -5.79
C ARG A 247 -8.84 3.20 -4.70
N LYS A 248 -9.95 2.56 -4.31
CA LYS A 248 -10.86 3.08 -3.29
C LYS A 248 -10.20 3.09 -1.91
N ASN A 249 -9.59 1.98 -1.50
CA ASN A 249 -8.87 1.91 -0.23
C ASN A 249 -7.73 2.92 -0.18
N ASN A 250 -6.88 2.99 -1.22
CA ASN A 250 -5.75 3.90 -1.25
C ASN A 250 -6.17 5.38 -1.14
N ARG A 251 -7.23 5.79 -1.85
CA ARG A 251 -7.78 7.16 -1.74
C ARG A 251 -8.34 7.44 -0.35
N GLU A 252 -9.07 6.50 0.25
CA GLU A 252 -9.66 6.66 1.58
C GLU A 252 -8.58 6.72 2.67
N ILE A 253 -7.56 5.86 2.59
CA ILE A 253 -6.38 5.89 3.47
C ILE A 253 -5.66 7.25 3.34
N ALA A 254 -5.54 7.77 2.12
CA ALA A 254 -4.93 9.07 1.86
C ALA A 254 -5.81 10.29 2.21
N GLY A 255 -7.06 10.07 2.64
CA GLY A 255 -8.03 11.15 2.87
C GLY A 255 -8.37 11.96 1.62
N VAL A 256 -8.24 11.36 0.43
CA VAL A 256 -8.58 11.96 -0.86
C VAL A 256 -10.01 11.59 -1.20
N ALA A 257 -10.82 12.59 -1.59
CA ALA A 257 -12.21 12.35 -1.97
C ALA A 257 -12.29 11.30 -3.09
N THR A 258 -12.98 10.20 -2.80
CA THR A 258 -13.40 9.23 -3.82
C THR A 258 -14.56 9.86 -4.59
N PRO A 259 -14.49 10.03 -5.93
CA PRO A 259 -15.65 10.41 -6.71
C PRO A 259 -16.72 9.36 -6.43
N GLU A 260 -17.84 9.77 -5.84
CA GLU A 260 -18.95 8.84 -5.68
C GLU A 260 -19.32 8.29 -7.07
N PRO A 261 -19.60 6.99 -7.20
CA PRO A 261 -20.13 6.46 -8.46
C PRO A 261 -21.49 7.13 -8.69
N THR A 262 -21.48 8.22 -9.46
CA THR A 262 -22.68 8.97 -9.80
C THR A 262 -23.65 7.99 -10.43
N ILE A 263 -24.83 7.87 -9.82
CA ILE A 263 -26.00 7.21 -10.36
C ILE A 263 -26.30 7.86 -11.71
N MET A 264 -25.72 7.34 -12.79
CA MET A 264 -26.06 7.67 -14.18
C MET A 264 -27.35 6.96 -14.62
N MET A 265 -28.31 6.84 -13.69
CA MET A 265 -29.67 6.36 -13.90
C MET A 265 -30.61 7.36 -13.23
N GLY A 266 -30.91 8.49 -13.88
CA GLY A 266 -31.87 9.42 -13.28
C GLY A 266 -32.15 10.74 -14.00
N LEU A 267 -31.34 11.17 -14.97
CA LEU A 267 -31.52 12.46 -15.65
C LEU A 267 -31.76 12.33 -17.16
N GLY A 268 -32.41 11.26 -17.59
CA GLY A 268 -32.73 11.00 -19.00
C GLY A 268 -34.19 11.23 -19.43
N LEU A 269 -35.10 11.71 -18.56
CA LEU A 269 -36.55 11.72 -18.89
C LEU A 269 -37.34 12.98 -18.51
N VAL A 270 -36.73 14.17 -18.39
CA VAL A 270 -37.52 15.41 -18.25
C VAL A 270 -36.93 16.50 -19.14
N GLY A 271 -37.40 16.58 -20.39
CA GLY A 271 -36.92 17.62 -21.30
C GLY A 271 -37.53 17.63 -22.71
N LEU A 272 -38.75 17.13 -22.91
CA LEU A 272 -39.50 17.36 -24.15
C LEU A 272 -40.93 17.74 -23.78
N GLY A 273 -41.14 19.03 -23.56
CA GLY A 273 -42.46 19.56 -23.27
C GLY A 273 -42.48 21.08 -23.37
N LEU A 274 -43.19 21.57 -24.39
CA LEU A 274 -43.76 22.93 -24.56
C LEU A 274 -42.86 23.97 -25.23
N ALA A 275 -42.85 23.90 -26.58
CA ALA A 275 -42.60 25.04 -27.45
C ALA A 275 -43.75 26.05 -27.32
N GLY A 276 -43.51 27.14 -26.59
CA GLY A 276 -44.41 28.28 -26.49
C GLY A 276 -44.35 29.16 -27.74
N SER A 277 -45.53 29.47 -28.28
CA SER A 277 -45.72 30.31 -29.46
C SER A 277 -45.61 31.82 -29.16
N ALA A 278 -45.21 32.56 -30.19
CA ALA A 278 -45.77 33.86 -30.61
C ALA A 278 -45.34 35.19 -29.92
N LYS A 279 -44.65 36.01 -30.75
CA LYS A 279 -45.12 37.33 -31.28
C LYS A 279 -44.72 38.63 -30.54
N ARG A 280 -43.89 39.45 -31.22
CA ARG A 280 -44.15 40.88 -31.58
C ARG A 280 -43.07 41.39 -32.56
N ARG A 281 -43.40 41.72 -33.82
CA ARG A 281 -43.68 43.08 -34.39
C ARG A 281 -42.71 44.16 -33.84
N SER A 282 -42.06 45.03 -34.60
CA SER A 282 -42.28 45.58 -35.94
C SER A 282 -41.11 46.52 -36.27
N ARG A 283 -40.67 46.61 -37.54
CA ARG A 283 -40.49 47.92 -38.19
C ARG A 283 -40.44 47.78 -39.72
N LYS A 284 -41.24 48.65 -40.35
CA LYS A 284 -41.49 48.83 -41.77
C LYS A 284 -40.69 50.07 -42.20
N SER A 285 -40.05 50.05 -43.36
CA SER A 285 -39.94 51.22 -44.24
C SER A 285 -39.44 50.79 -45.62
N ASP A 286 -40.15 51.28 -46.62
CA ASP A 286 -40.09 50.94 -48.03
C ASP A 286 -38.88 51.54 -48.75
N THR A 287 -38.49 50.97 -49.89
CA THR A 287 -38.03 51.75 -51.04
C THR A 287 -38.34 50.99 -52.33
N ALA A 288 -38.96 51.72 -53.25
CA ALA A 288 -39.53 51.24 -54.51
C ALA A 288 -38.60 51.50 -55.70
N SER A 289 -38.86 50.68 -56.74
CA SER A 289 -38.62 50.85 -58.18
C SER A 289 -37.19 51.01 -58.70
#